data_AF-A0A9D2N8R0-F1
#
_entry.id   AF-A0A9D2N8R0-F1
#
_cell.length_a   1.000
_cell.length_b   1.000
_cell.length_c   1.000
_cell.angle_alpha   90.00
_cell.angle_beta   90.00
_cell.angle_gamma   90.00
#
_symmetry.space_group_name_H-M   'P 1'
#
loop_
_entity.id
_entity.type
_entity.pdbx_description
1 polymer ?
#
loop_
_entity_poly.entity_id
_entity_poly.type
_entity_poly.pdbx_seq_one_letter_code
_entity_poly.pdbx_strand_id
1 'polypeptide(L)'
;MKATKKAKRAKKMKKAPLQKVPLCEVLNNDWVECKSYYDKVNKTVDVCDDIIDLEDRLDKGEVIIFPTEDYLYPYNKAMRDYLNDNEIEVPYKRKAIGYLAENGDQYDFYSYRDEEVKKRLLTWLESRKIPIEII
;
A
#
# COMPACT_ATOMS: atom_id res chain seq x y z
N MET A 1 55.19 24.06 4.65
CA MET A 1 53.85 23.78 4.09
C MET A 1 53.17 22.73 4.97
N LYS A 2 52.07 23.04 5.67
CA LYS A 2 51.29 22.05 6.44
C LYS A 2 49.86 22.04 5.89
N ALA A 3 49.47 20.93 5.27
CA ALA A 3 48.11 20.69 4.80
C ALA A 3 47.25 20.14 5.94
N THR A 4 46.23 20.89 6.35
CA THR A 4 45.22 20.46 7.33
C THR A 4 44.10 19.70 6.63
N LYS A 5 44.03 18.38 6.85
CA LYS A 5 42.89 17.54 6.47
C LYS A 5 41.69 17.85 7.38
N LYS A 6 40.63 18.46 6.84
CA LYS A 6 39.31 18.52 7.50
C LYS A 6 38.57 17.20 7.28
N ALA A 7 38.42 16.41 8.35
CA ALA A 7 37.53 15.26 8.37
C ALA A 7 36.06 15.73 8.43
N LYS A 8 35.27 15.46 7.37
CA LYS A 8 33.81 15.61 7.40
C LYS A 8 33.23 14.48 8.24
N ARG A 9 32.72 14.80 9.43
CA ARG A 9 32.03 13.86 10.31
C ARG A 9 30.60 13.67 9.78
N ALA A 10 30.33 12.53 9.14
CA ALA A 10 28.98 12.15 8.74
C ALA A 10 28.13 11.97 10.00
N LYS A 11 27.17 12.89 10.23
CA LYS A 11 26.15 12.76 11.28
C LYS A 11 25.27 11.56 10.91
N LYS A 12 25.44 10.44 11.62
CA LYS A 12 24.56 9.26 11.51
C LYS A 12 23.16 9.70 11.98
N MET A 13 22.27 10.02 11.03
CA MET A 13 20.89 10.37 11.35
C MET A 13 20.23 9.14 11.99
N LYS A 14 19.72 9.29 13.22
CA LYS A 14 18.88 8.27 13.85
C LYS A 14 17.60 8.17 13.00
N LYS A 15 17.28 6.97 12.49
CA LYS A 15 16.00 6.72 11.82
C LYS A 15 14.89 7.01 12.82
N ALA A 16 13.89 7.79 12.42
CA ALA A 16 12.67 7.95 13.20
C ALA A 16 12.01 6.57 13.37
N PRO A 17 11.35 6.30 14.51
CA PRO A 17 10.59 5.07 14.68
C PRO A 17 9.49 5.00 13.60
N LEU A 18 9.28 3.81 13.05
CA LEU A 18 8.21 3.55 12.08
C LEU A 18 6.87 3.55 12.81
N GLN A 19 5.87 4.23 12.25
CA GLN A 19 4.50 4.19 12.75
C GLN A 19 3.84 2.89 12.28
N LYS A 20 3.22 2.13 13.19
CA LYS A 20 2.46 0.92 12.86
C LYS A 20 0.99 1.28 12.61
N VAL A 21 0.43 0.89 11.47
CA VAL A 21 -0.94 1.25 11.07
C VAL A 21 -1.64 0.02 10.43
N PRO A 22 -2.91 -0.27 10.74
CA PRO A 22 -3.67 -1.32 10.06
C PRO A 22 -3.78 -1.07 8.55
N LEU A 23 -3.77 -2.14 7.75
CA LEU A 23 -3.85 -2.03 6.29
C LEU A 23 -5.10 -1.25 5.83
N CYS A 24 -6.25 -1.50 6.48
CA CYS A 24 -7.52 -0.86 6.16
C CYS A 24 -7.54 0.66 6.41
N GLU A 25 -6.67 1.18 7.26
CA GLU A 25 -6.62 2.63 7.56
C GLU A 25 -5.82 3.41 6.50
N VAL A 26 -4.96 2.74 5.73
CA VAL A 26 -4.11 3.40 4.71
C VAL A 26 -4.49 3.01 3.29
N LEU A 27 -5.18 1.90 3.05
CA LEU A 27 -5.68 1.57 1.72
C LEU A 27 -6.92 2.37 1.38
N ASN A 28 -6.90 3.00 0.21
CA ASN A 28 -8.10 3.62 -0.32
C ASN A 28 -9.01 2.57 -0.98
N ASN A 29 -10.31 2.76 -0.83
CA ASN A 29 -11.32 2.03 -1.57
C ASN A 29 -11.97 2.97 -2.56
N ASP A 30 -12.18 2.51 -3.79
CA ASP A 30 -12.85 3.31 -4.82
C ASP A 30 -14.34 3.56 -4.51
N TRP A 31 -14.91 2.73 -3.63
CA TRP A 31 -16.30 2.81 -3.18
C TRP A 31 -16.50 3.74 -1.97
N VAL A 32 -15.41 4.21 -1.35
CA VAL A 32 -15.48 5.03 -0.14
C VAL A 32 -15.25 6.49 -0.52
N GLU A 33 -16.11 7.36 0.01
CA GLU A 33 -16.08 8.82 -0.25
C GLU A 33 -14.85 9.48 0.38
N CYS A 34 -14.32 8.90 1.46
CA CYS A 34 -13.12 9.39 2.11
C CYS A 34 -11.84 8.79 1.52
N LYS A 35 -10.74 9.56 1.57
CA LYS A 35 -9.39 9.12 1.20
C LYS A 35 -8.43 9.24 2.37
N SER A 36 -7.70 8.16 2.62
CA SER A 36 -6.52 8.16 3.49
C SER A 36 -5.33 8.80 2.77
N TYR A 37 -4.57 9.58 3.50
CA TYR A 37 -3.38 10.26 3.00
C TYR A 37 -2.29 10.39 4.08
N TYR A 38 -1.07 10.63 3.64
CA TYR A 38 0.07 10.96 4.49
C TYR A 38 0.30 12.48 4.48
N ASP A 39 0.14 13.11 5.64
CA ASP A 39 0.50 14.51 5.86
C ASP A 39 2.02 14.63 6.05
N LYS A 40 2.70 15.30 5.12
CA LYS A 40 4.17 15.43 5.17
C LYS A 40 4.64 16.46 6.19
N VAL A 41 3.79 17.43 6.54
CA VAL A 41 4.07 18.49 7.51
C VAL A 41 4.06 17.89 8.91
N ASN A 42 2.97 17.22 9.27
CA ASN A 42 2.75 16.63 10.58
C ASN A 42 3.36 15.22 10.71
N LYS A 43 3.68 14.57 9.58
CA LYS A 43 4.17 13.19 9.49
C LYS A 43 3.20 12.18 10.10
N THR A 44 1.92 12.35 9.77
CA THR A 44 0.82 11.52 10.25
C THR A 44 0.02 10.95 9.09
N VAL A 45 -0.69 9.86 9.36
CA VAL A 45 -1.76 9.37 8.49
C VAL A 45 -3.07 10.01 8.95
N ASP A 46 -3.87 10.46 8.01
CA ASP A 46 -5.20 11.00 8.27
C ASP A 46 -6.15 10.64 7.14
N VAL A 47 -7.44 10.89 7.35
CA VAL A 47 -8.53 10.62 6.41
C VAL A 47 -9.25 11.93 6.10
N CYS A 48 -9.64 12.13 4.85
CA CYS A 48 -10.36 13.33 4.41
C CYS A 48 -11.54 12.94 3.52
N ASP A 49 -12.69 13.57 3.77
CA ASP A 49 -13.92 13.47 2.98
C ASP A 49 -14.11 14.67 2.02
N ASP A 50 -13.45 15.80 2.27
CA ASP A 50 -13.38 16.94 1.35
C ASP A 50 -12.27 16.75 0.30
N ILE A 51 -12.65 16.12 -0.82
CA ILE A 51 -11.72 15.83 -1.92
C ILE A 51 -11.11 17.11 -2.52
N ILE A 52 -11.82 18.24 -2.52
CA ILE A 52 -11.33 19.48 -3.13
C ILE A 52 -10.18 20.07 -2.31
N ASP A 53 -10.32 20.13 -0.99
CA ASP A 53 -9.22 20.56 -0.10
C ASP A 53 -8.02 19.60 -0.21
N LEU A 54 -8.29 18.30 -0.27
CA LEU A 54 -7.24 17.29 -0.38
C LEU A 54 -6.45 17.41 -1.69
N GLU A 55 -7.12 17.72 -2.80
CA GLU A 55 -6.48 17.98 -4.10
C GLU A 55 -5.60 19.24 -4.07
N ASP A 56 -6.05 20.35 -3.46
CA ASP A 56 -5.25 21.57 -3.33
C ASP A 56 -3.98 21.33 -2.48
N ARG A 57 -4.11 20.58 -1.38
CA ARG A 57 -2.95 20.17 -0.55
C ARG A 57 -2.02 19.21 -1.28
N LEU A 58 -2.56 18.35 -2.14
CA LEU A 58 -1.77 17.44 -2.98
C LEU A 58 -0.96 18.21 -4.01
N ASP A 59 -1.56 19.19 -4.68
CA ASP A 59 -0.91 20.06 -5.66
C ASP A 59 0.19 20.93 -5.03
N LYS A 60 -0.02 21.38 -3.79
CA LYS A 60 1.01 22.06 -2.98
C LYS A 60 2.13 21.11 -2.50
N GLY A 61 1.96 19.81 -2.68
CA GLY A 61 2.91 18.78 -2.26
C GLY A 61 3.01 18.61 -0.75
N GLU A 62 1.96 18.99 -0.01
CA GLU A 62 1.86 18.89 1.45
C GLU A 62 1.43 17.49 1.89
N VAL A 63 0.65 16.81 1.05
CA VAL A 63 0.13 15.47 1.32
C VAL A 63 0.54 14.47 0.24
N ILE A 64 0.39 13.19 0.55
CA ILE A 64 0.44 12.09 -0.42
C ILE A 64 -0.79 11.22 -0.21
N ILE A 65 -1.68 11.16 -1.20
CA ILE A 65 -2.85 10.28 -1.15
C ILE A 65 -2.38 8.83 -1.32
N PHE A 66 -2.88 7.93 -0.47
CA PHE A 66 -2.56 6.52 -0.57
C PHE A 66 -3.21 5.85 -1.79
N PRO A 67 -2.62 4.78 -2.34
CA PRO A 67 -3.20 4.09 -3.48
C PRO A 67 -4.44 3.29 -3.06
N THR A 68 -5.29 2.98 -4.04
CA THR A 68 -6.42 2.07 -3.81
C THR A 68 -5.97 0.62 -3.84
N GLU A 69 -6.76 -0.28 -3.25
CA GLU A 69 -6.48 -1.72 -3.31
C GLU A 69 -6.36 -2.21 -4.76
N ASP A 70 -7.30 -1.82 -5.62
CA ASP A 70 -7.30 -2.19 -7.03
C ASP A 70 -6.18 -1.51 -7.83
N TYR A 71 -5.71 -0.32 -7.43
CA TYR A 71 -4.50 0.26 -8.03
C TYR A 71 -3.26 -0.60 -7.73
N LEU A 72 -3.12 -1.08 -6.49
CA LEU A 72 -1.96 -1.89 -6.09
C LEU A 72 -2.03 -3.30 -6.69
N TYR A 73 -3.18 -3.97 -6.54
CA TYR A 73 -3.36 -5.33 -7.00
C TYR A 73 -4.81 -5.60 -7.43
N PRO A 74 -5.13 -5.34 -8.71
CA PRO A 74 -6.48 -5.55 -9.24
C PRO A 74 -7.00 -6.96 -8.95
N TYR A 75 -8.26 -7.07 -8.52
CA TYR A 75 -8.86 -8.36 -8.17
C TYR A 75 -8.69 -9.44 -9.26
N ASN A 76 -8.89 -9.09 -10.52
CA ASN A 76 -8.76 -10.01 -11.65
C ASN A 76 -7.32 -10.51 -11.85
N LYS A 77 -6.34 -9.64 -11.60
CA LYS A 77 -4.92 -9.99 -11.63
C LYS A 77 -4.60 -10.95 -10.49
N ALA A 78 -5.02 -10.60 -9.27
CA ALA A 78 -4.83 -11.45 -8.09
C ALA A 78 -5.46 -12.83 -8.27
N MET A 79 -6.69 -12.89 -8.79
CA MET A 79 -7.38 -14.15 -9.07
C MET A 79 -6.61 -15.01 -10.08
N ARG A 80 -6.20 -14.42 -11.20
CA ARG A 80 -5.44 -15.15 -12.22
C ARG A 80 -4.10 -15.66 -11.67
N ASP A 81 -3.36 -14.81 -10.98
CA ASP A 81 -2.05 -15.16 -10.43
C ASP A 81 -2.21 -16.27 -9.38
N TYR A 82 -3.22 -16.19 -8.49
CA TYR A 82 -3.54 -17.27 -7.54
C TYR A 82 -3.89 -18.61 -8.21
N LEU A 83 -4.75 -18.59 -9.23
CA LEU A 83 -5.12 -19.82 -9.95
C LEU A 83 -3.90 -20.46 -10.63
N ASN A 84 -3.02 -19.63 -11.22
CA ASN A 84 -1.81 -20.12 -11.86
C ASN A 84 -0.80 -20.70 -10.85
N ASP A 85 -0.57 -19.99 -9.74
CA ASP A 85 0.38 -20.40 -8.71
C ASP A 85 -0.02 -21.72 -8.04
N ASN A 86 -1.33 -22.02 -8.00
CA ASN A 86 -1.90 -23.24 -7.42
C ASN A 86 -2.34 -24.29 -8.46
N GLU A 87 -2.03 -24.07 -9.75
CA GLU A 87 -2.40 -24.98 -10.85
C GLU A 87 -3.91 -25.33 -10.91
N ILE A 88 -4.78 -24.36 -10.58
CA ILE A 88 -6.23 -24.53 -10.51
C ILE A 88 -6.87 -24.22 -11.88
N GLU A 89 -7.45 -25.24 -12.50
CA GLU A 89 -8.21 -25.08 -13.75
C GLU A 89 -9.70 -24.86 -13.49
N VAL A 90 -10.16 -23.63 -13.73
CA VAL A 90 -11.60 -23.29 -13.61
C VAL A 90 -12.36 -23.79 -14.85
N PRO A 91 -13.44 -24.58 -14.69
CA PRO A 91 -14.22 -25.07 -15.83
C PRO A 91 -14.81 -23.96 -16.70
N TYR A 92 -14.94 -24.22 -18.00
CA TYR A 92 -15.51 -23.27 -18.95
C TYR A 92 -16.90 -22.78 -18.52
N LYS A 93 -17.14 -21.46 -18.63
CA LYS A 93 -18.35 -20.73 -18.17
C LYS A 93 -18.59 -20.68 -16.65
N ARG A 94 -17.68 -21.19 -15.81
CA ARG A 94 -17.75 -20.98 -14.36
C ARG A 94 -17.10 -19.65 -13.96
N LYS A 95 -17.63 -19.02 -12.91
CA LYS A 95 -16.96 -17.90 -12.23
C LYS A 95 -15.90 -18.47 -11.29
N ALA A 96 -14.67 -17.97 -11.40
CA ALA A 96 -13.53 -18.45 -10.59
C ALA A 96 -13.80 -18.44 -9.08
N ILE A 97 -14.29 -17.32 -8.54
CA ILE A 97 -14.58 -17.22 -7.10
C ILE A 97 -15.65 -18.21 -6.64
N GLY A 98 -16.66 -18.49 -7.47
CA GLY A 98 -17.68 -19.48 -7.16
C GLY A 98 -17.11 -20.90 -7.18
N TYR A 99 -16.20 -21.18 -8.10
CA TYR A 99 -15.48 -22.44 -8.14
C TYR A 99 -14.59 -22.63 -6.90
N LEU A 100 -13.82 -21.61 -6.49
CA LEU A 100 -13.02 -21.67 -5.27
C LEU A 100 -13.89 -21.88 -4.02
N ALA A 101 -15.05 -21.22 -3.94
CA ALA A 101 -15.98 -21.40 -2.83
C ALA A 101 -16.52 -22.84 -2.72
N GLU A 102 -16.86 -23.46 -3.85
CA GLU A 102 -17.33 -24.85 -3.91
C GLU A 102 -16.24 -25.86 -3.48
N ASN A 103 -14.96 -25.50 -3.62
CA ASN A 103 -13.81 -26.36 -3.28
C ASN A 103 -13.16 -26.01 -1.93
N GLY A 104 -13.61 -24.96 -1.24
CA GLY A 104 -13.08 -24.53 0.06
C GLY A 104 -11.92 -23.54 0.00
N ASP A 105 -11.44 -23.17 -1.19
CA ASP A 105 -10.25 -22.34 -1.40
C ASP A 105 -10.54 -20.82 -1.42
N GLN A 106 -11.80 -20.42 -1.25
CA GLN A 106 -12.20 -19.01 -1.34
C GLN A 106 -11.47 -18.14 -0.30
N TYR A 107 -11.36 -18.61 0.94
CA TYR A 107 -10.71 -17.85 2.01
C TYR A 107 -9.20 -17.81 1.83
N ASP A 108 -8.60 -18.88 1.31
CA ASP A 108 -7.17 -18.94 0.99
C ASP A 108 -6.82 -17.92 -0.11
N PHE A 109 -7.68 -17.77 -1.12
CA PHE A 109 -7.54 -16.71 -2.11
C PHE A 109 -7.61 -15.30 -1.48
N TYR A 110 -8.54 -15.06 -0.55
CA TYR A 110 -8.62 -13.75 0.12
C TYR A 110 -7.38 -13.46 0.96
N SER A 111 -6.88 -14.44 1.71
CA SER A 111 -5.63 -14.33 2.47
C SER A 111 -4.43 -14.08 1.55
N TYR A 112 -4.32 -14.80 0.44
CA TYR A 112 -3.30 -14.56 -0.57
C TYR A 112 -3.34 -13.12 -1.09
N ARG A 113 -4.53 -12.62 -1.47
CA ARG A 113 -4.68 -11.26 -2.00
C ARG A 113 -4.27 -10.22 -0.96
N ASP A 114 -4.70 -10.38 0.29
CA ASP A 114 -4.38 -9.47 1.39
C ASP A 114 -2.87 -9.36 1.63
N GLU A 115 -2.17 -10.50 1.70
CA GLU A 115 -0.72 -10.54 1.84
C GLU A 115 0.01 -9.87 0.66
N GLU A 116 -0.45 -10.13 -0.57
CA GLU A 116 0.16 -9.59 -1.79
C GLU A 116 -0.08 -8.08 -1.93
N VAL A 117 -1.25 -7.58 -1.52
CA VAL A 117 -1.56 -6.14 -1.43
C VAL A 117 -0.64 -5.49 -0.40
N LYS A 118 -0.50 -6.08 0.80
CA LYS A 118 0.39 -5.56 1.86
C LYS A 118 1.84 -5.44 1.37
N LYS A 119 2.37 -6.47 0.68
CA LYS A 119 3.74 -6.43 0.10
C LYS A 119 3.91 -5.31 -0.94
N ARG A 120 2.91 -5.14 -1.82
CA ARG A 120 2.92 -4.09 -2.85
C ARG A 120 2.81 -2.69 -2.24
N LEU A 121 1.97 -2.53 -1.21
CA LEU A 121 1.86 -1.27 -0.47
C LEU A 121 3.20 -0.91 0.21
N LEU A 122 3.85 -1.87 0.89
CA LEU A 122 5.17 -1.63 1.49
C LEU A 122 6.19 -1.15 0.45
N THR A 123 6.24 -1.79 -0.71
CA THR A 123 7.11 -1.36 -1.83
C THR A 123 6.76 0.06 -2.30
N TRP A 124 5.47 0.38 -2.41
CA TRP A 124 4.98 1.71 -2.78
C TRP A 124 5.37 2.78 -1.74
N LEU A 125 5.23 2.48 -0.44
CA LEU A 125 5.64 3.36 0.67
C LEU A 125 7.15 3.64 0.63
N GLU A 126 7.96 2.60 0.43
CA GLU A 126 9.43 2.70 0.34
C GLU A 126 9.86 3.61 -0.82
N SER A 127 9.28 3.41 -2.00
CA SER A 127 9.56 4.24 -3.18
C SER A 127 9.29 5.74 -2.95
N ARG A 128 8.34 6.06 -2.05
CA ARG A 128 7.94 7.42 -1.68
C ARG A 128 8.57 7.92 -0.39
N LYS A 129 9.41 7.10 0.25
CA LYS A 129 10.11 7.41 1.51
C LYS A 129 9.15 7.74 2.67
N ILE A 130 8.01 7.06 2.73
CA ILE A 130 7.02 7.22 3.81
C ILE A 130 7.37 6.24 4.95
N PRO A 131 7.58 6.70 6.20
CA PRO A 131 8.10 5.87 7.29
C PRO A 131 6.99 5.14 8.09
N ILE A 132 6.24 4.26 7.45
CA ILE A 132 5.12 3.49 8.05
C ILE A 132 5.39 1.98 7.93
N GLU A 133 4.90 1.22 8.91
CA GLU A 133 4.83 -0.24 8.93
C GLU A 133 3.36 -0.68 9.02
N ILE A 134 2.97 -1.71 8.28
CA ILE A 134 1.59 -2.22 8.30
C ILE A 134 1.49 -3.44 9.20
N ILE A 135 0.55 -3.43 10.15
CA ILE A 135 0.26 -4.58 11.03
C ILE A 135 -0.82 -5.48 10.44
#